data_AF-A0A1J5QHA4-F1
#
_entry.id   AF-A0A1J5QHA4-F1
#
_cell.length_a   1.000
_cell.length_b   1.000
_cell.length_c   1.000
_cell.angle_alpha   90.00
_cell.angle_beta   90.00
_cell.angle_gamma   90.00
#
_symmetry.space_group_name_H-M   'P 1'
#
loop_
_entity.id
_entity.type
_entity.pdbx_description
1 polymer ?
#
loop_
_entity_poly.entity_id
_entity_poly.type
_entity_poly.pdbx_seq_one_letter_code
_entity_poly.pdbx_strand_id
1 'polypeptide(L)'
;MRMNRTGYVAVLAAVAVALAAGPAIAAKGPPAGGGGGTAGGGGKPAAETVGNNLSFPVEWSEDGWSLALPGTMTTASIAGVVKAGTYTIDDLTPCLGALQKDALNVWQAENVVARSNVVTEIDWGDNLESKDWRVGQVVRVETGLYDSSLGAPMTRYEMCYISGSGMTEVWGLRVTDNGDGTYAPVTTQSTTAMVFTAAARLTIQRIDPQLADSLTWDAATHAWIGAGALGSPVLNAATHEKVADGPGAYGAELNVQGKVVYGYVWTTKGLSAGEYRLTFSIDQAPTFSPGVSLAGATILGADAVTTETGGNRAVVRSADELTFIDVGLTSGSGGGGGGRR
;
A
#
# COMPACT_ATOMS: atom_id res chain seq x y z
N MET A 1 -63.67 -30.04 -40.43
CA MET A 1 -63.14 -28.67 -40.22
C MET A 1 -61.89 -28.80 -39.37
N ARG A 2 -60.72 -28.63 -39.98
CA ARG A 2 -59.41 -28.78 -39.33
C ARG A 2 -59.13 -27.52 -38.51
N MET A 3 -58.76 -27.67 -37.25
CA MET A 3 -58.10 -26.61 -36.47
C MET A 3 -56.91 -27.20 -35.74
N ASN A 4 -55.74 -26.74 -36.16
CA ASN A 4 -54.42 -27.14 -35.70
C ASN A 4 -54.18 -26.69 -34.26
N ARG A 5 -53.61 -27.59 -33.45
CA ARG A 5 -52.92 -27.24 -32.21
C ARG A 5 -51.51 -26.77 -32.59
N THR A 6 -51.25 -25.48 -32.44
CA THR A 6 -49.89 -24.93 -32.52
C THR A 6 -49.45 -24.59 -31.10
N GLY A 7 -48.50 -25.38 -30.58
CA GLY A 7 -47.87 -25.15 -29.29
C GLY A 7 -47.00 -23.89 -29.33
N TYR A 8 -47.15 -23.03 -28.33
CA TYR A 8 -46.21 -21.98 -28.02
C TYR A 8 -45.03 -22.59 -27.26
N VAL A 9 -43.88 -22.73 -27.93
CA VAL A 9 -42.59 -22.92 -27.27
C VAL A 9 -42.01 -21.52 -27.04
N ALA A 10 -42.07 -21.04 -25.80
CA ALA A 10 -41.36 -19.83 -25.40
C ALA A 10 -39.86 -20.16 -25.32
N VAL A 11 -39.09 -19.76 -26.32
CA VAL A 11 -37.62 -19.76 -26.26
C VAL A 11 -37.22 -18.53 -25.46
N LEU A 12 -36.94 -18.73 -24.17
CA LEU A 12 -36.22 -17.77 -23.34
C LEU A 12 -34.76 -17.71 -23.83
N ALA A 13 -34.45 -16.71 -24.64
CA ALA A 13 -33.07 -16.35 -24.97
C ALA A 13 -32.43 -15.69 -23.74
N ALA A 14 -31.78 -16.49 -22.91
CA ALA A 14 -30.86 -15.99 -21.89
C ALA A 14 -29.61 -15.47 -22.62
N VAL A 15 -29.52 -14.15 -22.81
CA VAL A 15 -28.26 -13.49 -23.19
C VAL A 15 -27.37 -13.51 -21.95
N ALA A 16 -26.55 -14.54 -21.83
CA ALA A 16 -25.42 -14.54 -20.91
C ALA A 16 -24.36 -13.59 -21.46
N VAL A 17 -24.35 -12.35 -20.98
CA VAL A 17 -23.18 -11.48 -21.11
C VAL A 17 -22.10 -12.10 -20.22
N ALA A 18 -21.19 -12.84 -20.84
CA ALA A 18 -19.94 -13.24 -20.21
C ALA A 18 -19.10 -11.97 -20.01
N LEU A 19 -19.26 -11.33 -18.85
CA LEU A 19 -18.23 -10.47 -18.28
C LEU A 19 -17.03 -11.36 -18.00
N ALA A 20 -16.08 -11.37 -18.92
CA ALA A 20 -14.75 -11.88 -18.65
C ALA A 20 -14.14 -10.95 -17.60
N ALA A 21 -14.33 -11.28 -16.32
CA ALA A 21 -13.46 -10.81 -15.26
C ALA A 21 -12.07 -11.36 -15.59
N GLY A 22 -11.26 -10.55 -16.27
CA GLY A 22 -9.83 -10.81 -16.36
C GLY A 22 -9.27 -10.87 -14.94
N PRO A 23 -8.29 -11.74 -14.64
CA PRO A 23 -7.64 -11.73 -13.35
C PRO A 23 -7.05 -10.32 -13.14
N ALA A 24 -7.51 -9.63 -12.10
CA ALA A 24 -6.80 -8.48 -11.58
C ALA A 24 -5.48 -9.02 -11.03
N ILE A 25 -4.45 -9.06 -11.86
CA ILE A 25 -3.10 -9.33 -11.42
C ILE A 25 -2.69 -8.05 -10.68
N ALA A 26 -2.90 -8.02 -9.37
CA ALA A 26 -2.22 -7.09 -8.49
C ALA A 26 -0.72 -7.46 -8.54
N ALA A 27 -0.05 -7.01 -9.59
CA ALA A 27 1.38 -7.21 -9.74
C ALA A 27 2.06 -6.47 -8.58
N LYS A 28 2.66 -7.25 -7.67
CA LYS A 28 3.65 -6.75 -6.72
C LYS A 28 4.67 -5.96 -7.53
N GLY A 29 4.93 -4.71 -7.12
CA GLY A 29 5.95 -3.89 -7.77
C GLY A 29 7.27 -4.67 -7.86
N PRO A 30 8.16 -4.33 -8.82
CA PRO A 30 9.46 -4.97 -8.90
C PRO A 30 10.18 -4.89 -7.55
N PRO A 31 10.95 -5.92 -7.18
CA PRO A 31 11.59 -6.00 -5.86
C PRO A 31 12.37 -4.72 -5.58
N ALA A 32 12.11 -4.11 -4.43
CA ALA A 32 12.80 -2.93 -3.95
C ALA A 32 14.30 -3.20 -3.95
N GLY A 33 14.99 -2.59 -4.90
CA GLY A 33 16.44 -2.64 -4.99
C GLY A 33 17.04 -2.22 -3.66
N GLY A 34 17.78 -3.13 -3.04
CA GLY A 34 18.42 -2.94 -1.74
C GLY A 34 19.36 -1.75 -1.72
N GLY A 35 18.82 -0.56 -1.44
CA GLY A 35 19.55 0.67 -1.21
C GLY A 35 20.21 0.62 0.16
N GLY A 36 21.40 0.00 0.25
CA GLY A 36 22.30 0.17 1.37
C GLY A 36 22.74 1.64 1.46
N GLY A 37 22.01 2.43 2.25
CA GLY A 37 22.37 3.80 2.58
C GLY A 37 23.68 3.82 3.37
N THR A 38 24.78 4.08 2.67
CA THR A 38 26.00 4.56 3.29
C THR A 38 25.73 5.99 3.78
N ALA A 39 26.09 6.24 5.03
CA ALA A 39 26.05 7.57 5.63
C ALA A 39 26.98 8.51 4.85
N GLY A 40 26.41 9.26 3.91
CA GLY A 40 27.05 10.35 3.21
C GLY A 40 26.11 11.54 3.23
N GLY A 41 26.54 12.65 3.80
CA GLY A 41 25.79 13.90 3.83
C GLY A 41 25.56 14.41 2.41
N GLY A 42 24.44 14.02 1.82
CA GLY A 42 23.89 14.59 0.59
C GLY A 42 22.90 15.69 0.98
N GLY A 43 23.04 16.87 0.37
CA GLY A 43 22.20 18.02 0.63
C GLY A 43 20.71 17.67 0.56
N LYS A 44 19.92 18.32 1.42
CA LYS A 44 18.45 18.24 1.39
C LYS A 44 17.98 18.35 -0.07
N PRO A 45 17.24 17.37 -0.60
CA PRO A 45 16.51 17.56 -1.85
C PRO A 45 15.69 18.84 -1.71
N ALA A 46 15.58 19.62 -2.80
CA ALA A 46 14.66 20.74 -2.84
C ALA A 46 13.30 20.27 -2.32
N ALA A 47 12.66 21.08 -1.47
CA ALA A 47 11.32 20.76 -0.98
C ALA A 47 10.43 20.51 -2.20
N GLU A 48 9.93 19.28 -2.35
CA GLU A 48 9.00 18.95 -3.41
C GLU A 48 7.74 19.77 -3.17
N THR A 49 7.45 20.72 -4.05
CA THR A 49 6.30 21.64 -3.90
C THR A 49 4.99 21.06 -4.44
N VAL A 50 5.03 19.89 -5.09
CA VAL A 50 3.89 19.24 -5.74
C VAL A 50 3.80 17.80 -5.27
N GLY A 51 2.65 17.42 -4.71
CA GLY A 51 2.38 16.05 -4.26
C GLY A 51 2.14 15.08 -5.41
N ASN A 52 1.98 13.80 -5.06
CA ASN A 52 1.54 12.77 -6.01
C ASN A 52 0.05 12.95 -6.33
N ASN A 53 -0.33 12.60 -7.55
CA ASN A 53 -1.71 12.49 -8.01
C ASN A 53 -2.27 11.11 -7.66
N LEU A 54 -3.60 11.00 -7.58
CA LEU A 54 -4.27 9.73 -7.32
C LEU A 54 -4.52 8.99 -8.65
N SER A 55 -3.99 7.77 -8.76
CA SER A 55 -4.14 6.95 -9.97
C SER A 55 -4.95 5.68 -9.75
N PHE A 56 -4.97 5.17 -8.52
CA PHE A 56 -5.73 3.99 -8.15
C PHE A 56 -6.97 4.37 -7.34
N PRO A 57 -8.11 3.68 -7.48
CA PRO A 57 -9.33 4.07 -6.78
C PRO A 57 -9.19 3.91 -5.26
N VAL A 58 -9.98 4.69 -4.50
CA VAL A 58 -9.93 4.66 -3.03
C VAL A 58 -11.33 4.70 -2.43
N GLU A 59 -11.53 3.87 -1.42
CA GLU A 59 -12.67 3.97 -0.50
C GLU A 59 -12.23 4.57 0.84
N TRP A 60 -12.82 5.70 1.21
CA TRP A 60 -12.63 6.34 2.51
C TRP A 60 -13.64 5.76 3.51
N SER A 61 -13.15 5.05 4.52
CA SER A 61 -13.99 4.36 5.51
C SER A 61 -14.75 5.32 6.44
N GLU A 62 -14.24 6.54 6.65
CA GLU A 62 -14.86 7.52 7.55
C GLU A 62 -15.13 8.88 6.90
N ASP A 63 -16.27 9.46 7.23
CA ASP A 63 -16.63 10.82 6.82
C ASP A 63 -15.64 11.84 7.40
N GLY A 64 -15.21 12.79 6.56
CA GLY A 64 -14.31 13.86 6.96
C GLY A 64 -12.84 13.42 7.11
N TRP A 65 -12.54 12.15 6.83
CA TRP A 65 -11.17 11.65 6.77
C TRP A 65 -10.80 11.28 5.35
N SER A 66 -9.92 12.08 4.76
CA SER A 66 -9.35 11.84 3.43
C SER A 66 -8.01 12.55 3.31
N LEU A 67 -7.19 12.11 2.35
CA LEU A 67 -6.00 12.85 1.97
C LEU A 67 -6.38 14.08 1.13
N ALA A 68 -5.54 15.12 1.19
CA ALA A 68 -5.65 16.22 0.24
C ALA A 68 -5.20 15.72 -1.13
N LEU A 69 -6.14 15.51 -2.04
CA LEU A 69 -5.88 15.02 -3.39
C LEU A 69 -5.72 16.18 -4.38
N PRO A 70 -4.72 16.17 -5.27
CA PRO A 70 -4.66 17.10 -6.38
C PRO A 70 -5.78 16.84 -7.39
N GLY A 71 -6.34 17.91 -7.95
CA GLY A 71 -7.28 17.82 -9.08
C GLY A 71 -8.73 17.66 -8.68
N THR A 72 -9.50 17.15 -9.64
CA THR A 72 -10.92 16.81 -9.48
C THR A 72 -11.10 15.35 -9.85
N MET A 73 -11.86 14.62 -9.02
CA MET A 73 -12.18 13.21 -9.23
C MET A 73 -12.61 12.94 -10.68
N THR A 74 -12.05 11.86 -11.25
CA THR A 74 -12.22 11.38 -12.64
C THR A 74 -11.84 12.37 -13.74
N THR A 75 -11.05 13.40 -13.41
CA THR A 75 -10.49 14.33 -14.40
C THR A 75 -8.97 14.27 -14.45
N ALA A 76 -8.42 14.55 -15.62
CA ALA A 76 -6.99 14.77 -15.82
C ALA A 76 -6.77 16.04 -16.65
N SER A 77 -5.78 16.82 -16.26
CA SER A 77 -5.27 17.99 -16.98
C SER A 77 -3.78 17.80 -17.21
N ILE A 78 -3.39 17.70 -18.48
CA ILE A 78 -2.03 17.38 -18.91
C ILE A 78 -1.49 18.56 -19.71
N ALA A 79 -0.70 19.39 -19.03
CA ALA A 79 -0.05 20.55 -19.61
C ALA A 79 1.46 20.60 -19.27
N GLY A 80 1.95 19.64 -18.50
CA GLY A 80 3.34 19.54 -18.06
C GLY A 80 4.17 18.63 -18.94
N VAL A 81 5.24 18.11 -18.36
CA VAL A 81 6.19 17.25 -19.07
C VAL A 81 5.61 15.86 -19.30
N VAL A 82 5.69 15.39 -20.55
CA VAL A 82 5.42 14.01 -20.95
C VAL A 82 6.74 13.37 -21.39
N LYS A 83 7.00 12.14 -20.94
CA LYS A 83 8.20 11.37 -21.29
C LYS A 83 7.85 9.98 -21.82
N ALA A 84 8.72 9.43 -22.64
CA ALA A 84 8.69 8.00 -22.93
C ALA A 84 9.00 7.22 -21.66
N GLY A 85 8.17 6.22 -21.37
CA GLY A 85 8.36 5.25 -20.31
C GLY A 85 8.65 3.87 -20.85
N THR A 86 9.18 3.02 -19.97
CA THR A 86 9.63 1.67 -20.32
C THR A 86 8.45 0.71 -20.41
N TYR A 87 7.51 0.80 -19.48
CA TYR A 87 6.39 -0.13 -19.40
C TYR A 87 5.19 0.40 -18.60
N THR A 88 4.00 -0.17 -18.83
CA THR A 88 2.85 0.01 -17.93
C THR A 88 2.83 -1.06 -16.83
N ILE A 89 2.14 -0.78 -15.71
CA ILE A 89 1.97 -1.73 -14.60
C ILE A 89 1.31 -3.05 -15.06
N ASP A 90 0.34 -2.96 -15.97
CA ASP A 90 -0.57 -4.08 -16.24
C ASP A 90 -0.06 -5.03 -17.34
N ASP A 91 0.59 -4.49 -18.39
CA ASP A 91 0.88 -5.25 -19.62
C ASP A 91 2.36 -5.21 -20.06
N LEU A 92 3.20 -4.53 -19.30
CA LEU A 92 4.61 -4.30 -19.58
C LEU A 92 4.91 -3.60 -20.93
N THR A 93 3.92 -2.93 -21.53
CA THR A 93 4.06 -2.27 -22.84
C THR A 93 4.70 -0.89 -22.70
N PRO A 94 5.64 -0.50 -23.60
CA PRO A 94 6.15 0.86 -23.65
C PRO A 94 5.05 1.91 -23.75
N CYS A 95 5.27 3.07 -23.12
CA CYS A 95 4.23 4.06 -22.92
C CYS A 95 4.75 5.50 -23.02
N LEU A 96 3.84 6.45 -23.15
CA LEU A 96 4.09 7.86 -22.84
C LEU A 96 3.47 8.17 -21.49
N GLY A 97 4.23 8.81 -20.60
CA GLY A 97 3.78 9.16 -19.27
C GLY A 97 3.87 10.66 -19.00
N ALA A 98 2.74 11.28 -18.66
CA ALA A 98 2.71 12.62 -18.09
C ALA A 98 3.23 12.55 -16.64
N LEU A 99 4.34 13.23 -16.36
CA LEU A 99 5.10 13.04 -15.13
C LEU A 99 4.28 13.33 -13.86
N GLN A 100 4.40 12.42 -12.90
CA GLN A 100 4.03 12.62 -11.49
C GLN A 100 4.85 13.78 -10.89
N LYS A 101 4.26 14.50 -9.92
CA LYS A 101 4.89 15.64 -9.23
C LYS A 101 5.29 16.80 -10.14
N ASP A 102 4.71 16.89 -11.35
CA ASP A 102 4.77 18.06 -12.20
C ASP A 102 3.54 18.94 -11.91
N ALA A 103 3.75 20.21 -11.59
CA ALA A 103 2.67 21.14 -11.21
C ALA A 103 1.60 21.33 -12.31
N LEU A 104 1.94 21.03 -13.56
CA LEU A 104 1.07 21.18 -14.72
C LEU A 104 0.43 19.86 -15.16
N ASN A 105 0.74 18.75 -14.49
CA ASN A 105 0.08 17.47 -14.68
C ASN A 105 -0.71 17.11 -13.43
N VAL A 106 -2.03 17.19 -13.52
CA VAL A 106 -2.93 16.95 -12.40
C VAL A 106 -3.98 15.94 -12.80
N TRP A 107 -4.17 14.89 -12.00
CA TRP A 107 -5.22 13.89 -12.22
C TRP A 107 -5.68 13.25 -10.91
N GLN A 108 -6.89 12.71 -10.91
CA GLN A 108 -7.45 12.07 -9.72
C GLN A 108 -8.38 10.92 -10.11
N ALA A 109 -8.01 9.69 -9.74
CA ALA A 109 -8.87 8.52 -9.91
C ALA A 109 -10.18 8.65 -9.11
N GLU A 110 -11.13 7.77 -9.41
CA GLU A 110 -12.38 7.71 -8.67
C GLU A 110 -12.13 7.38 -7.20
N ASN A 111 -12.83 8.08 -6.32
CA ASN A 111 -12.72 7.83 -4.88
C ASN A 111 -14.05 8.19 -4.21
N VAL A 112 -14.47 7.38 -3.24
CA VAL A 112 -15.78 7.51 -2.60
C VAL A 112 -15.66 7.33 -1.11
N VAL A 113 -16.56 7.95 -0.36
CA VAL A 113 -16.74 7.60 1.06
C VAL A 113 -17.63 6.36 1.11
N ALA A 114 -17.08 5.25 1.60
CA ALA A 114 -17.78 3.98 1.72
C ALA A 114 -17.63 3.47 3.15
N ARG A 115 -18.67 3.71 3.96
CA ARG A 115 -18.73 3.18 5.33
C ARG A 115 -19.00 1.68 5.27
N SER A 116 -18.39 0.94 6.19
CA SER A 116 -18.45 -0.53 6.26
C SER A 116 -17.84 -1.21 5.04
N ASN A 117 -16.78 -0.64 4.49
CA ASN A 117 -16.03 -1.25 3.41
C ASN A 117 -15.22 -2.47 3.88
N VAL A 118 -14.96 -3.37 2.94
CA VAL A 118 -14.36 -4.68 3.20
C VAL A 118 -12.88 -4.61 2.86
N VAL A 119 -12.02 -5.01 3.78
CA VAL A 119 -10.63 -5.30 3.44
C VAL A 119 -10.54 -6.77 3.09
N THR A 120 -10.24 -7.08 1.84
CA THR A 120 -10.04 -8.47 1.37
C THR A 120 -8.56 -8.86 1.43
N GLU A 121 -7.67 -7.90 1.19
CA GLU A 121 -6.24 -8.12 1.06
C GLU A 121 -5.44 -7.03 1.78
N ILE A 122 -4.35 -7.43 2.42
CA ILE A 122 -3.40 -6.56 3.11
C ILE A 122 -2.00 -6.83 2.55
N ASP A 123 -1.31 -5.77 2.15
CA ASP A 123 0.03 -5.84 1.57
C ASP A 123 1.03 -5.17 2.52
N TRP A 124 2.04 -5.91 2.94
CA TRP A 124 3.16 -5.36 3.72
C TRP A 124 4.32 -5.07 2.77
N GLY A 125 5.05 -3.98 3.02
CA GLY A 125 6.22 -3.60 2.23
C GLY A 125 7.20 -4.76 2.02
N ASP A 126 7.58 -5.00 0.76
CA ASP A 126 8.44 -6.11 0.33
C ASP A 126 9.81 -6.13 1.02
N ASN A 127 10.31 -4.96 1.40
CA ASN A 127 11.55 -4.78 2.14
C ASN A 127 11.48 -5.42 3.54
N LEU A 128 10.29 -5.54 4.14
CA LEU A 128 10.09 -6.22 5.41
C LEU A 128 10.10 -7.75 5.24
N GLU A 129 9.60 -8.24 4.11
CA GLU A 129 9.47 -9.67 3.79
C GLU A 129 10.73 -10.28 3.18
N SER A 130 11.75 -9.49 2.86
CA SER A 130 12.90 -9.95 2.06
C SER A 130 14.17 -10.18 2.88
N LYS A 131 14.30 -9.59 4.07
CA LYS A 131 15.52 -9.70 4.88
C LYS A 131 15.36 -9.24 6.32
N ASP A 132 16.29 -9.71 7.14
CA ASP A 132 16.62 -9.08 8.42
C ASP A 132 17.34 -7.75 8.23
N TRP A 133 17.18 -6.89 9.24
CA TRP A 133 17.79 -5.56 9.27
C TRP A 133 18.89 -5.51 10.32
N ARG A 134 19.77 -4.51 10.19
CA ARG A 134 20.82 -4.24 11.19
C ARG A 134 20.41 -3.05 12.04
N VAL A 135 20.69 -3.14 13.34
CA VAL A 135 20.57 -1.99 14.24
C VAL A 135 21.37 -0.81 13.68
N GLY A 136 20.72 0.35 13.62
CA GLY A 136 21.26 1.59 13.05
C GLY A 136 20.83 1.88 11.61
N GLN A 137 20.15 0.94 10.95
CA GLN A 137 19.54 1.18 9.64
C GLN A 137 18.18 1.90 9.76
N VAL A 138 17.80 2.54 8.66
CA VAL A 138 16.45 3.06 8.47
C VAL A 138 15.65 2.00 7.71
N VAL A 139 14.49 1.65 8.25
CA VAL A 139 13.56 0.69 7.67
C VAL A 139 12.30 1.44 7.27
N ARG A 140 11.86 1.30 6.03
CA ARG A 140 10.56 1.78 5.58
C ARG A 140 9.51 0.75 5.97
N VAL A 141 8.48 1.17 6.68
CA VAL A 141 7.34 0.33 7.04
C VAL A 141 6.17 0.83 6.22
N GLU A 142 5.63 -0.03 5.36
CA GLU A 142 4.48 0.28 4.52
C GLU A 142 3.41 -0.80 4.63
N THR A 143 2.16 -0.37 4.66
CA THR A 143 1.00 -1.25 4.60
C THR A 143 -0.02 -0.69 3.62
N GLY A 144 -0.52 -1.53 2.71
CA GLY A 144 -1.64 -1.24 1.83
C GLY A 144 -2.84 -2.10 2.20
N LEU A 145 -4.04 -1.51 2.20
CA LEU A 145 -5.29 -2.24 2.34
C LEU A 145 -6.05 -2.19 1.02
N TYR A 146 -6.64 -3.31 0.63
CA TYR A 146 -7.37 -3.43 -0.63
C TYR A 146 -8.76 -4.03 -0.39
N ASP A 147 -9.73 -3.53 -1.14
CA ASP A 147 -10.96 -4.25 -1.47
C ASP A 147 -10.81 -4.78 -2.90
N SER A 148 -10.63 -6.08 -3.06
CA SER A 148 -10.53 -6.78 -4.35
C SER A 148 -11.86 -7.36 -4.83
N SER A 149 -12.97 -6.96 -4.21
CA SER A 149 -14.32 -7.51 -4.39
C SER A 149 -15.38 -6.48 -4.77
N LEU A 150 -14.99 -5.31 -5.32
CA LEU A 150 -15.91 -4.23 -5.66
C LEU A 150 -17.05 -4.70 -6.57
N GLY A 151 -18.29 -4.52 -6.11
CA GLY A 151 -19.48 -4.86 -6.89
C GLY A 151 -19.72 -3.93 -8.09
N ALA A 152 -19.27 -2.68 -8.00
CA ALA A 152 -19.25 -1.71 -9.09
C ALA A 152 -17.80 -1.30 -9.37
N PRO A 153 -17.27 -1.54 -10.58
CA PRO A 153 -15.92 -1.11 -10.92
C PRO A 153 -15.76 0.41 -10.80
N MET A 154 -14.58 0.84 -10.38
CA MET A 154 -14.21 2.24 -10.25
C MET A 154 -13.19 2.65 -11.30
N THR A 155 -13.26 3.91 -11.75
CA THR A 155 -12.35 4.45 -12.75
C THR A 155 -10.96 4.67 -12.17
N ARG A 156 -9.95 4.04 -12.77
CA ARG A 156 -8.53 4.24 -12.46
C ARG A 156 -7.78 4.79 -13.66
N TYR A 157 -6.60 5.35 -13.38
CA TYR A 157 -5.66 5.81 -14.38
C TYR A 157 -4.52 4.81 -14.53
N GLU A 158 -4.17 4.46 -15.77
CA GLU A 158 -3.04 3.58 -16.02
C GLU A 158 -1.72 4.32 -15.80
N MET A 159 -0.78 3.65 -15.13
CA MET A 159 0.51 4.24 -14.79
C MET A 159 1.61 3.72 -15.70
N CYS A 160 2.48 4.65 -16.11
CA CYS A 160 3.63 4.43 -16.97
C CYS A 160 4.91 4.59 -16.14
N TYR A 161 5.70 3.52 -16.04
CA TYR A 161 7.02 3.56 -15.41
C TYR A 161 7.99 4.29 -16.34
N ILE A 162 8.60 5.36 -15.84
CA ILE A 162 9.53 6.18 -16.64
C ILE A 162 10.97 5.71 -16.42
N SER A 163 11.44 5.74 -15.17
CA SER A 163 12.84 5.46 -14.85
C SER A 163 13.07 5.31 -13.34
N GLY A 164 14.28 4.87 -12.97
CA GLY A 164 14.77 4.92 -11.59
C GLY A 164 14.32 3.76 -10.72
N SER A 165 14.70 3.76 -9.45
CA SER A 165 14.29 2.74 -8.49
C SER A 165 14.31 3.28 -7.07
N GLY A 166 13.52 2.64 -6.19
CA GLY A 166 13.37 3.07 -4.80
C GLY A 166 13.02 4.56 -4.72
N MET A 167 13.82 5.35 -3.99
CA MET A 167 13.59 6.79 -3.82
C MET A 167 13.75 7.63 -5.09
N THR A 168 14.35 7.07 -6.14
CA THR A 168 14.55 7.77 -7.44
C THR A 168 13.56 7.34 -8.50
N GLU A 169 12.59 6.49 -8.13
CA GLU A 169 11.58 5.98 -9.04
C GLU A 169 10.68 7.11 -9.56
N VAL A 170 10.50 7.12 -10.88
CA VAL A 170 9.70 8.11 -11.60
C VAL A 170 8.60 7.39 -12.36
N TRP A 171 7.38 7.84 -12.11
CA TRP A 171 6.17 7.37 -12.79
C TRP A 171 5.45 8.55 -13.44
N GLY A 172 4.54 8.23 -14.36
CA GLY A 172 3.59 9.19 -14.91
C GLY A 172 2.27 8.55 -15.28
N LEU A 173 1.24 9.37 -15.46
CA LEU A 173 -0.03 8.96 -16.04
C LEU A 173 0.20 8.53 -17.49
N ARG A 174 -0.22 7.31 -17.86
CA ARG A 174 -0.19 6.87 -19.25
C ARG A 174 -1.10 7.76 -20.10
N VAL A 175 -0.57 8.25 -21.21
CA VAL A 175 -1.29 9.09 -22.16
C VAL A 175 -1.15 8.60 -23.60
N THR A 176 -2.12 8.98 -24.42
CA THR A 176 -2.08 8.88 -25.88
C THR A 176 -1.86 10.28 -26.46
N ASP A 177 -0.93 10.40 -27.40
CA ASP A 177 -0.73 11.64 -28.17
C ASP A 177 -1.84 11.79 -29.22
N ASN A 178 -2.55 12.92 -29.21
CA ASN A 178 -3.63 13.20 -30.15
C ASN A 178 -3.11 13.69 -31.52
N GLY A 179 -1.81 13.95 -31.66
CA GLY A 179 -1.18 14.43 -32.89
C GLY A 179 -1.31 15.94 -33.13
N ASP A 180 -1.94 16.66 -32.20
CA ASP A 180 -2.12 18.12 -32.21
C ASP A 180 -1.35 18.83 -31.08
N GLY A 181 -0.45 18.11 -30.41
CA GLY A 181 0.28 18.59 -29.24
C GLY A 181 -0.50 18.48 -27.92
N THR A 182 -1.69 17.85 -27.93
CA THR A 182 -2.44 17.50 -26.72
C THR A 182 -2.37 16.01 -26.41
N TYR A 183 -2.64 15.67 -25.15
CA TYR A 183 -2.56 14.30 -24.64
C TYR A 183 -3.90 13.88 -24.03
N ALA A 184 -4.35 12.68 -24.36
CA ALA A 184 -5.52 12.05 -23.73
C ALA A 184 -5.06 11.06 -22.66
N PRO A 185 -5.63 11.09 -21.44
CA PRO A 185 -5.30 10.14 -20.39
C PRO A 185 -5.83 8.74 -20.74
N VAL A 186 -5.08 7.69 -20.37
CA VAL A 186 -5.57 6.31 -20.48
C VAL A 186 -6.18 5.90 -19.15
N THR A 187 -7.46 5.52 -19.20
CA THR A 187 -8.23 5.04 -18.04
C THR A 187 -8.68 3.61 -18.23
N THR A 188 -8.90 2.92 -17.12
CA THR A 188 -9.51 1.59 -17.11
C THR A 188 -10.44 1.43 -15.90
N GLN A 189 -11.26 0.39 -15.91
CA GLN A 189 -12.17 0.07 -14.81
C GLN A 189 -11.52 -0.95 -13.88
N SER A 190 -11.52 -0.66 -12.59
CA SER A 190 -10.91 -1.50 -11.55
C SER A 190 -11.99 -2.12 -10.69
N THR A 191 -11.98 -3.44 -10.53
CA THR A 191 -12.75 -4.14 -9.49
C THR A 191 -12.01 -4.16 -8.14
N THR A 192 -10.93 -3.40 -8.04
CA THR A 192 -10.12 -3.27 -6.83
C THR A 192 -9.92 -1.79 -6.48
N ALA A 193 -10.06 -1.44 -5.20
CA ALA A 193 -9.72 -0.13 -4.65
C ALA A 193 -8.76 -0.26 -3.47
N MET A 194 -8.03 0.81 -3.18
CA MET A 194 -7.39 0.97 -1.87
C MET A 194 -8.45 1.26 -0.82
N VAL A 195 -8.25 0.76 0.39
CA VAL A 195 -9.09 1.07 1.55
C VAL A 195 -8.32 2.00 2.50
N PHE A 196 -8.89 3.17 2.78
CA PHE A 196 -8.35 4.09 3.78
C PHE A 196 -9.25 4.14 5.01
N THR A 197 -8.63 4.11 6.19
CA THR A 197 -9.26 4.39 7.48
C THR A 197 -8.35 5.25 8.35
N ALA A 198 -8.93 6.20 9.06
CA ALA A 198 -8.21 6.97 10.08
C ALA A 198 -7.95 6.17 11.37
N ALA A 199 -8.63 5.03 11.55
CA ALA A 199 -8.44 4.11 12.67
C ALA A 199 -7.13 3.31 12.59
N ALA A 200 -6.43 3.35 11.45
CA ALA A 200 -5.18 2.63 11.27
C ALA A 200 -4.13 3.07 12.30
N ARG A 201 -3.53 2.09 12.99
CA ARG A 201 -2.47 2.25 13.98
C ARG A 201 -1.28 1.34 13.64
N LEU A 202 -0.08 1.88 13.85
CA LEU A 202 1.16 1.10 13.84
C LEU A 202 1.72 1.00 15.26
N THR A 203 1.95 -0.24 15.70
CA THR A 203 2.66 -0.57 16.93
C THR A 203 3.93 -1.34 16.60
N ILE A 204 5.06 -0.91 17.15
CA ILE A 204 6.35 -1.62 17.02
C ILE A 204 6.80 -2.00 18.41
N GLN A 205 6.92 -3.29 18.68
CA GLN A 205 7.25 -3.79 20.02
C GLN A 205 8.26 -4.93 19.95
N ARG A 206 9.25 -4.91 20.85
CA ARG A 206 10.22 -5.99 20.96
C ARG A 206 9.58 -7.21 21.60
N ILE A 207 9.85 -8.39 21.07
CA ILE A 207 9.29 -9.65 21.56
C ILE A 207 10.36 -10.71 21.80
N ASP A 208 10.03 -11.70 22.63
CA ASP A 208 10.75 -12.96 22.72
C ASP A 208 10.18 -13.94 21.67
N PRO A 209 10.95 -14.32 20.63
CA PRO A 209 10.46 -15.22 19.59
C PRO A 209 10.09 -16.61 20.13
N GLN A 210 10.65 -17.05 21.27
CA GLN A 210 10.29 -18.34 21.88
C GLN A 210 8.91 -18.33 22.53
N LEU A 211 8.37 -17.14 22.80
CA LEU A 211 7.09 -16.93 23.47
C LEU A 211 6.09 -16.15 22.58
N ALA A 212 6.40 -15.98 21.30
CA ALA A 212 5.63 -15.15 20.36
C ALA A 212 4.16 -15.60 20.22
N ASP A 213 3.91 -16.90 20.27
CA ASP A 213 2.57 -17.49 20.17
C ASP A 213 1.75 -17.34 21.47
N SER A 214 2.39 -17.00 22.59
CA SER A 214 1.72 -16.76 23.87
C SER A 214 1.24 -15.32 24.04
N LEU A 215 1.57 -14.44 23.09
CA LEU A 215 1.23 -13.03 23.16
C LEU A 215 -0.26 -12.79 22.89
N THR A 216 -0.85 -11.98 23.76
CA THR A 216 -2.23 -11.50 23.61
C THR A 216 -2.20 -10.02 23.27
N TRP A 217 -3.08 -9.61 22.36
CA TRP A 217 -3.26 -8.20 22.05
C TRP A 217 -4.14 -7.54 23.12
N ASP A 218 -3.66 -6.43 23.69
CA ASP A 218 -4.47 -5.59 24.56
C ASP A 218 -4.97 -4.38 23.76
N ALA A 219 -6.24 -4.43 23.37
CA ALA A 219 -6.88 -3.37 22.59
C ALA A 219 -7.00 -2.04 23.36
N ALA A 220 -6.92 -2.03 24.70
CA ALA A 220 -6.99 -0.80 25.48
C ALA A 220 -5.67 -0.02 25.47
N THR A 221 -4.54 -0.72 25.41
CA THR A 221 -3.20 -0.11 25.36
C THR A 221 -2.57 -0.16 23.98
N HIS A 222 -3.23 -0.84 23.04
CA HIS A 222 -2.73 -1.12 21.69
C HIS A 222 -1.32 -1.72 21.73
N ALA A 223 -1.12 -2.74 22.56
CA ALA A 223 0.17 -3.37 22.76
C ALA A 223 0.03 -4.88 22.95
N TRP A 224 1.12 -5.60 22.66
CA TRP A 224 1.24 -7.01 23.02
C TRP A 224 1.55 -7.14 24.51
N ILE A 225 0.83 -8.03 25.19
CA ILE A 225 1.03 -8.39 26.59
C ILE A 225 1.35 -9.88 26.74
N GLY A 226 1.95 -10.23 27.88
CA GLY A 226 2.38 -11.60 28.20
C GLY A 226 3.89 -11.68 28.45
N ALA A 227 4.37 -12.87 28.81
CA ALA A 227 5.78 -13.08 29.17
C ALA A 227 6.75 -12.81 27.99
N GLY A 228 6.28 -12.97 26.75
CA GLY A 228 7.07 -12.68 25.55
C GLY A 228 7.15 -11.20 25.17
N ALA A 229 6.44 -10.30 25.85
CA ALA A 229 6.44 -8.87 25.53
C ALA A 229 7.63 -8.20 26.24
N LEU A 230 8.68 -7.86 25.48
CA LEU A 230 9.94 -7.38 26.04
C LEU A 230 9.96 -5.86 26.22
N GLY A 231 9.08 -5.38 27.09
CA GLY A 231 8.90 -3.96 27.41
C GLY A 231 7.78 -3.28 26.61
N SER A 232 7.67 -1.96 26.78
CA SER A 232 6.69 -1.13 26.08
C SER A 232 7.00 -1.02 24.58
N PRO A 233 5.99 -0.77 23.73
CA PRO A 233 6.21 -0.46 22.33
C PRO A 233 7.19 0.71 22.14
N VAL A 234 8.08 0.60 21.15
CA VAL A 234 8.97 1.68 20.73
C VAL A 234 8.26 2.68 19.81
N LEU A 235 7.15 2.26 19.22
CA LEU A 235 6.18 3.11 18.52
C LEU A 235 4.78 2.59 18.85
N ASN A 236 3.85 3.52 19.06
CA ASN A 236 2.42 3.26 19.14
C ASN A 236 1.71 4.52 18.67
N ALA A 237 1.27 4.55 17.42
CA ALA A 237 0.73 5.76 16.79
C ALA A 237 -0.41 5.44 15.84
N ALA A 238 -1.50 6.20 15.92
CA ALA A 238 -2.63 6.09 15.01
C ALA A 238 -2.75 7.28 14.06
N THR A 239 -3.33 7.03 12.90
CA THR A 239 -3.52 8.04 11.85
C THR A 239 -4.43 9.19 12.32
N HIS A 240 -5.46 8.87 13.11
CA HIS A 240 -6.38 9.88 13.66
C HIS A 240 -5.76 10.79 14.74
N GLU A 241 -4.63 10.43 15.33
CA GLU A 241 -3.94 11.22 16.34
C GLU A 241 -3.22 12.45 15.76
N LYS A 242 -3.15 12.56 14.42
CA LYS A 242 -2.62 13.72 13.68
C LYS A 242 -1.26 14.20 14.21
N VAL A 243 -0.32 13.26 14.40
CA VAL A 243 1.07 13.61 14.72
C VAL A 243 1.62 14.48 13.59
N ALA A 244 2.25 15.61 13.91
CA ALA A 244 2.61 16.65 12.94
C ALA A 244 3.28 16.11 11.67
N ASP A 245 2.88 16.63 10.50
CA ASP A 245 3.43 16.28 9.19
C ASP A 245 4.97 16.38 9.21
N GLY A 246 5.66 15.26 8.97
CA GLY A 246 7.11 15.23 8.92
C GLY A 246 7.71 13.83 9.07
N PRO A 247 9.03 13.69 8.83
CA PRO A 247 9.73 12.42 8.99
C PRO A 247 9.58 11.88 10.41
N GLY A 248 9.03 10.68 10.56
CA GLY A 248 8.82 10.01 11.85
C GLY A 248 7.40 10.10 12.42
N ALA A 249 6.43 10.64 11.69
CA ALA A 249 5.01 10.43 11.97
C ALA A 249 4.49 9.23 11.17
N TYR A 250 3.66 8.39 11.80
CA TYR A 250 2.91 7.35 11.09
C TYR A 250 1.64 7.97 10.50
N GLY A 251 1.34 7.66 9.25
CA GLY A 251 0.14 8.14 8.58
C GLY A 251 -0.01 7.57 7.17
N ALA A 252 -1.05 8.00 6.47
CA ALA A 252 -1.26 7.62 5.07
C ALA A 252 -0.73 8.68 4.11
N GLU A 253 -0.18 8.25 2.98
CA GLU A 253 0.28 9.10 1.89
C GLU A 253 -0.10 8.52 0.52
N LEU A 254 -0.02 9.34 -0.51
CA LEU A 254 -0.02 8.85 -1.89
C LEU A 254 1.40 8.47 -2.28
N ASN A 255 1.61 7.22 -2.69
CA ASN A 255 2.90 6.79 -3.21
C ASN A 255 3.13 7.27 -4.66
N VAL A 256 4.32 7.02 -5.21
CA VAL A 256 4.69 7.44 -6.57
C VAL A 256 3.88 6.76 -7.68
N GLN A 257 3.17 5.67 -7.38
CA GLN A 257 2.24 5.02 -8.30
C GLN A 257 0.80 5.58 -8.19
N GLY A 258 0.56 6.53 -7.28
CA GLY A 258 -0.77 7.11 -7.05
C GLY A 258 -1.72 6.19 -6.28
N LYS A 259 -1.20 5.36 -5.38
CA LYS A 259 -1.98 4.55 -4.42
C LYS A 259 -1.89 5.15 -3.02
N VAL A 260 -2.95 5.03 -2.24
CA VAL A 260 -2.94 5.34 -0.80
C VAL A 260 -2.22 4.21 -0.05
N VAL A 261 -1.19 4.55 0.72
CA VAL A 261 -0.43 3.60 1.55
C VAL A 261 -0.21 4.19 2.94
N TYR A 262 -0.18 3.36 3.97
CA TYR A 262 0.28 3.76 5.30
C TYR A 262 1.79 3.62 5.38
N GLY A 263 2.48 4.64 5.87
CA GLY A 263 3.92 4.72 5.88
C GLY A 263 4.48 5.12 7.25
N TYR A 264 5.62 4.55 7.61
CA TYR A 264 6.46 5.02 8.71
C TYR A 264 7.95 4.77 8.41
N VAL A 265 8.79 5.75 8.77
CA VAL A 265 10.24 5.64 8.63
C VAL A 265 10.83 5.22 9.98
N TRP A 266 11.05 3.91 10.14
CA TRP A 266 11.57 3.35 11.38
C TRP A 266 13.10 3.47 11.46
N THR A 267 13.57 4.37 12.33
CA THR A 267 14.99 4.49 12.64
C THR A 267 15.35 3.51 13.76
N THR A 268 16.15 2.49 13.45
CA THR A 268 16.54 1.45 14.42
C THR A 268 17.75 1.83 15.28
N LYS A 269 18.30 3.03 15.08
CA LYS A 269 19.44 3.54 15.85
C LYS A 269 19.06 3.65 17.33
N GLY A 270 19.87 3.05 18.20
CA GLY A 270 19.64 3.05 19.65
C GLY A 270 18.73 1.91 20.13
N LEU A 271 18.17 1.10 19.23
CA LEU A 271 17.45 -0.11 19.59
C LEU A 271 18.41 -1.27 19.89
N SER A 272 17.91 -2.25 20.63
CA SER A 272 18.64 -3.50 20.88
C SER A 272 18.45 -4.46 19.70
N ALA A 273 19.44 -5.31 19.44
CA ALA A 273 19.25 -6.45 18.54
C ALA A 273 18.20 -7.42 19.10
N GLY A 274 17.47 -8.11 18.24
CA GLY A 274 16.39 -9.04 18.58
C GLY A 274 15.17 -8.89 17.69
N GLU A 275 14.10 -9.60 18.03
CA GLU A 275 12.87 -9.64 17.25
C GLU A 275 11.93 -8.48 17.62
N TYR A 276 11.37 -7.83 16.59
CA TYR A 276 10.38 -6.77 16.74
C TYR A 276 9.12 -7.13 15.98
N ARG A 277 7.98 -7.17 16.67
CA ARG A 277 6.67 -7.31 16.04
C ARG A 277 6.16 -5.95 15.61
N LEU A 278 5.97 -5.77 14.31
CA LEU A 278 5.32 -4.62 13.69
C LEU A 278 3.85 -4.99 13.49
N THR A 279 2.94 -4.25 14.10
CA THR A 279 1.49 -4.54 14.09
C THR A 279 0.73 -3.37 13.49
N PHE A 280 0.00 -3.65 12.41
CA PHE A 280 -1.04 -2.78 11.89
C PHE A 280 -2.37 -3.20 12.53
N SER A 281 -3.04 -2.30 13.23
CA SER A 281 -4.33 -2.56 13.89
C SER A 281 -5.36 -1.49 13.56
N ILE A 282 -6.64 -1.85 13.63
CA ILE A 282 -7.75 -0.91 13.52
C ILE A 282 -8.22 -0.52 14.93
N ASP A 283 -8.04 0.74 15.31
CA ASP A 283 -8.57 1.26 16.58
C ASP A 283 -10.10 1.10 16.64
N GLN A 284 -10.58 0.49 17.72
CA GLN A 284 -11.99 0.18 17.94
C GLN A 284 -12.63 1.13 18.96
N ALA A 285 -13.96 1.06 19.10
CA ALA A 285 -14.68 1.87 20.07
C ALA A 285 -14.28 1.48 21.52
N PRO A 286 -14.25 2.42 22.48
CA PRO A 286 -14.62 3.83 22.34
C PRO A 286 -13.51 4.74 21.80
N THR A 287 -12.31 4.22 21.53
CA THR A 287 -11.16 5.01 21.03
C THR A 287 -11.46 5.64 19.68
N PHE A 288 -12.00 4.86 18.75
CA PHE A 288 -12.41 5.30 17.43
C PHE A 288 -13.56 4.42 16.94
N SER A 289 -14.45 4.94 16.10
CA SER A 289 -15.50 4.12 15.47
C SER A 289 -15.11 3.85 14.02
N PRO A 290 -14.43 2.72 13.73
CA PRO A 290 -13.91 2.46 12.39
C PRO A 290 -15.05 2.16 11.43
N GLY A 291 -14.90 2.64 10.19
CA GLY A 291 -15.78 2.26 9.09
C GLY A 291 -15.35 1.00 8.35
N VAL A 292 -14.39 0.25 8.89
CA VAL A 292 -13.73 -0.88 8.23
C VAL A 292 -13.53 -2.05 9.19
N SER A 293 -13.38 -3.26 8.65
CA SER A 293 -12.96 -4.45 9.38
C SER A 293 -11.98 -5.28 8.54
N LEU A 294 -11.04 -5.94 9.22
CA LEU A 294 -10.11 -6.92 8.67
C LEU A 294 -10.68 -8.35 8.74
N ALA A 295 -11.96 -8.51 9.09
CA ALA A 295 -12.63 -9.80 9.08
C ALA A 295 -12.61 -10.43 7.68
N GLY A 296 -11.93 -11.57 7.55
CA GLY A 296 -11.79 -12.27 6.28
C GLY A 296 -10.66 -11.76 5.38
N ALA A 297 -9.91 -10.73 5.81
CA ALA A 297 -8.74 -10.25 5.09
C ALA A 297 -7.63 -11.30 5.03
N THR A 298 -6.87 -11.28 3.95
CA THR A 298 -5.71 -12.14 3.72
C THR A 298 -4.46 -11.31 3.43
N ILE A 299 -3.28 -11.91 3.55
CA ILE A 299 -2.03 -11.26 3.14
C ILE A 299 -1.87 -11.42 1.62
N LEU A 300 -1.71 -10.31 0.92
CA LEU A 300 -1.43 -10.30 -0.51
C LEU A 300 -0.09 -11.01 -0.78
N GLY A 301 -0.10 -11.99 -1.69
CA GLY A 301 1.11 -12.71 -2.06
C GLY A 301 1.59 -13.76 -1.04
N ALA A 302 0.76 -14.14 -0.07
CA ALA A 302 1.10 -15.16 0.94
C ALA A 302 1.56 -16.52 0.37
N ASP A 303 1.18 -16.83 -0.87
CA ASP A 303 1.52 -18.08 -1.58
C ASP A 303 2.79 -17.97 -2.45
N ALA A 304 3.39 -16.78 -2.58
CA ALA A 304 4.64 -16.60 -3.30
C ALA A 304 5.80 -17.11 -2.42
N VAL A 305 6.17 -18.39 -2.59
CA VAL A 305 7.40 -18.96 -2.02
C VAL A 305 8.59 -18.17 -2.57
N THR A 306 9.09 -17.21 -1.80
CA THR A 306 10.37 -16.57 -2.12
C THR A 306 11.48 -17.54 -1.72
N THR A 307 12.39 -17.83 -2.65
CA THR A 307 13.59 -18.65 -2.39
C THR A 307 14.64 -17.91 -1.56
N GLU A 308 14.33 -16.68 -1.13
CA GLU A 308 15.15 -15.86 -0.25
C GLU A 308 15.04 -16.41 1.18
N THR A 309 16.13 -17.01 1.64
CA THR A 309 16.24 -17.54 3.01
C THR A 309 16.36 -16.36 3.97
N GLY A 310 15.27 -16.00 4.64
CA GLY A 310 15.23 -14.90 5.62
C GLY A 310 14.01 -13.98 5.51
N GLY A 311 12.97 -14.36 4.77
CA GLY A 311 11.78 -13.53 4.65
C GLY A 311 10.83 -13.62 5.84
N ASN A 312 10.52 -12.46 6.42
CA ASN A 312 9.51 -12.35 7.47
C ASN A 312 8.11 -12.60 6.89
N ARG A 313 7.24 -13.27 7.65
CA ARG A 313 5.89 -13.62 7.20
C ARG A 313 4.84 -12.83 7.96
N ALA A 314 4.01 -12.08 7.23
CA ALA A 314 2.86 -11.42 7.82
C ALA A 314 1.76 -12.42 8.22
N VAL A 315 1.02 -12.07 9.27
CA VAL A 315 -0.08 -12.84 9.85
C VAL A 315 -1.28 -11.92 10.05
N VAL A 316 -2.48 -12.39 9.74
CA VAL A 316 -3.74 -11.69 10.07
C VAL A 316 -4.36 -12.35 11.30
N ARG A 317 -4.75 -11.56 12.29
CA ARG A 317 -5.59 -11.95 13.43
C ARG A 317 -6.87 -11.13 13.39
N SER A 318 -7.79 -11.55 12.52
CA SER A 318 -9.05 -10.84 12.29
C SER A 318 -9.91 -10.67 13.54
N ALA A 319 -9.88 -11.63 14.47
CA ALA A 319 -10.58 -11.52 15.75
C ALA A 319 -10.12 -10.34 16.62
N ASP A 320 -8.90 -9.87 16.41
CA ASP A 320 -8.32 -8.70 17.10
C ASP A 320 -8.20 -7.49 16.17
N GLU A 321 -8.78 -7.55 14.96
CA GLU A 321 -8.74 -6.47 13.95
C GLU A 321 -7.31 -5.98 13.65
N LEU A 322 -6.36 -6.91 13.52
CA LEU A 322 -4.96 -6.61 13.27
C LEU A 322 -4.26 -7.58 12.31
N THR A 323 -3.16 -7.11 11.76
CA THR A 323 -2.12 -7.92 11.11
C THR A 323 -0.75 -7.54 11.67
N PHE A 324 0.18 -8.49 11.70
CA PHE A 324 1.54 -8.23 12.13
C PHE A 324 2.57 -8.97 11.30
N ILE A 325 3.79 -8.46 11.31
CA ILE A 325 4.99 -9.09 10.77
C ILE A 325 6.11 -8.97 11.82
N ASP A 326 6.79 -10.06 12.10
CA ASP A 326 7.96 -10.09 12.98
C ASP A 326 9.20 -9.76 12.16
N VAL A 327 10.07 -8.87 12.66
CA VAL A 327 11.27 -8.41 11.96
C VAL A 327 12.48 -8.51 12.89
N GLY A 328 13.47 -9.27 12.44
CA GLY A 328 14.75 -9.42 13.13
C GLY A 328 15.68 -8.21 12.97
N LEU A 329 16.19 -7.69 14.08
CA LEU A 329 17.30 -6.75 14.12
C LEU A 329 18.59 -7.45 14.57
N THR A 330 19.55 -7.55 13.67
CA THR A 330 20.89 -8.10 13.94
C THR A 330 21.82 -7.04 14.53
N SER A 331 22.77 -7.47 15.36
CA SER A 331 23.82 -6.58 15.88
C SER A 331 24.69 -6.10 14.71
N GLY A 332 24.96 -4.79 14.66
CA GLY A 332 25.91 -4.25 13.71
C GLY A 332 27.30 -4.78 14.05
N SER A 333 27.92 -5.57 13.17
CA SER A 333 29.35 -5.85 13.31
C SER A 333 30.11 -4.52 13.11
N GLY A 334 30.54 -3.92 14.21
CA GLY A 334 31.61 -2.93 14.16
C GLY A 334 32.78 -3.59 13.44
N GLY A 335 33.22 -2.99 12.33
CA GLY A 335 34.42 -3.43 11.61
C GLY A 335 35.58 -3.48 12.58
N GLY A 336 35.91 -4.68 13.06
CA GLY A 336 37.06 -4.95 13.89
C GLY A 336 38.30 -4.60 13.10
N GLY A 337 39.01 -3.58 13.58
CA GLY A 337 40.26 -3.12 13.01
C GLY A 337 41.20 -4.28 12.71
N GLY A 338 41.68 -4.31 11.47
CA GLY A 338 42.76 -5.18 11.05
C GLY A 338 43.98 -4.93 11.93
N GLY A 339 44.14 -5.79 12.94
CA GLY A 339 45.38 -5.94 13.67
C GLY A 339 46.44 -6.42 12.70
N ARG A 340 47.35 -5.52 12.34
CA ARG A 340 48.64 -5.88 11.76
C ARG A 340 49.36 -6.82 12.73
N ARG A 341 49.62 -8.04 12.28
CA ARG A 341 50.80 -8.82 12.62
C ARG A 341 51.42 -9.30 11.33
#